data_AF-A0A9D1JF84-F1
#
_entry.id   AF-A0A9D1JF84-F1
#
_cell.length_a   1.000
_cell.length_b   1.000
_cell.length_c   1.000
_cell.angle_alpha   90.00
_cell.angle_beta   90.00
_cell.angle_gamma   90.00
#
_symmetry.space_group_name_H-M   'P 1'
#
loop_
_entity.id
_entity.type
_entity.pdbx_description
1 polymer ?
#
loop_
_entity_poly.entity_id
_entity_poly.type
_entity_poly.pdbx_seq_one_letter_code
_entity_poly.pdbx_strand_id
1 'polypeptide(L)' 'DETPSLAISLYEEYRRLGLGTALMKEMLQFLKDKGYKQTSLSVQKANYAVNMYRKLGFKAVKENEEEYIMVYQFR' A
#
# COMPACT_ATOMS: atom_id res chain seq x y z
N ASP A 1 -10.44 -9.20 -13.81
CA ASP A 1 -11.02 -8.20 -12.90
C ASP A 1 -10.67 -8.38 -11.43
N GLU A 2 -9.54 -9.02 -11.10
CA GLU A 2 -9.13 -9.15 -9.70
C GLU A 2 -8.23 -7.98 -9.29
N THR A 3 -8.57 -7.36 -8.16
CA THR A 3 -7.75 -6.35 -7.48
C THR A 3 -7.35 -6.92 -6.12
N PRO A 4 -6.16 -7.52 -5.98
CA PRO A 4 -5.71 -8.03 -4.69
C PRO A 4 -5.57 -6.87 -3.70
N SER A 5 -6.02 -7.09 -2.47
CA SER A 5 -5.84 -6.16 -1.36
C SER A 5 -4.66 -6.59 -0.51
N LEU A 6 -3.79 -5.65 -0.18
CA LEU A 6 -2.58 -5.88 0.62
C LEU A 6 -2.84 -5.54 2.09
N ALA A 7 -2.33 -6.39 2.97
CA ALA A 7 -2.22 -6.14 4.40
C ALA A 7 -0.75 -6.31 4.82
N ILE A 8 -0.17 -5.27 5.40
CA ILE A 8 1.22 -5.30 5.90
C ILE A 8 1.28 -4.72 7.31
N SER A 9 2.20 -5.23 8.11
CA SER A 9 2.52 -4.68 9.42
C SER A 9 4.00 -4.85 9.71
N LEU A 10 4.53 -3.95 10.55
CA LEU A 10 5.88 -4.05 11.10
C LEU A 10 5.80 -3.82 12.60
N TYR A 11 6.58 -4.61 13.35
CA TYR A 11 6.80 -4.33 14.78
C TYR A 11 7.39 -2.94 14.94
N GLU A 12 7.07 -2.31 16.08
CA GLU A 12 7.34 -0.90 16.31
C GLU A 12 8.84 -0.58 16.21
N GLU A 13 9.70 -1.45 16.72
CA GLU A 13 11.15 -1.31 16.66
C GLU A 13 11.74 -1.33 15.24
N TYR A 14 10.99 -1.84 14.24
CA TYR A 14 11.42 -1.93 12.84
C TYR A 14 10.81 -0.84 11.94
N ARG A 15 10.03 0.08 12.52
CA ARG A 15 9.41 1.18 11.77
C ARG A 15 10.41 2.29 11.48
N ARG A 16 10.13 3.10 10.46
CA ARG A 16 10.96 4.25 10.04
C ARG A 16 12.40 3.90 9.58
N LEU A 17 12.73 2.62 9.46
CA LEU A 17 14.01 2.12 8.91
C LEU A 17 13.98 1.89 7.39
N GLY A 18 12.89 2.28 6.70
CA GLY A 18 12.70 2.04 5.26
C GLY A 18 12.21 0.63 4.90
N LEU A 19 12.13 -0.30 5.86
CA LEU A 19 11.71 -1.70 5.65
C LEU A 19 10.32 -1.81 5.02
N GLY A 20 9.35 -1.02 5.46
CA GLY A 20 7.99 -1.04 4.88
C GLY A 20 7.97 -0.62 3.41
N THR A 21 8.85 0.30 3.01
CA THR A 21 9.00 0.72 1.62
C THR A 21 9.66 -0.38 0.78
N ALA A 22 10.68 -1.05 1.33
CA ALA A 22 11.31 -2.18 0.66
C ALA A 22 10.31 -3.34 0.43
N LEU A 23 9.60 -3.76 1.48
CA LEU A 23 8.57 -4.81 1.39
C LEU A 23 7.49 -4.46 0.36
N MET A 24 6.99 -3.23 0.35
CA MET A 24 5.99 -2.81 -0.62
C MET A 24 6.50 -2.83 -2.05
N LYS A 25 7.76 -2.43 -2.30
CA LYS A 25 8.34 -2.49 -3.65
C LYS A 25 8.43 -3.92 -4.18
N GLU A 26 8.89 -4.85 -3.34
CA GLU A 26 8.94 -6.27 -3.70
C GLU A 26 7.55 -6.84 -3.98
N MET A 27 6.57 -6.51 -3.13
CA MET A 27 5.19 -6.94 -3.33
C MET A 27 4.57 -6.37 -4.61
N LEU A 28 4.79 -5.09 -4.89
CA LEU A 28 4.32 -4.45 -6.11
C LEU A 28 4.96 -5.09 -7.35
N GLN A 29 6.28 -5.36 -7.31
CA GLN A 29 6.97 -6.04 -8.41
C GLN A 29 6.40 -7.44 -8.64
N PHE A 30 6.22 -8.22 -7.57
CA PHE A 30 5.62 -9.56 -7.64
C PHE A 30 4.22 -9.54 -8.28
N LEU A 31 3.34 -8.63 -7.86
CA LEU A 31 2.00 -8.52 -8.43
C LEU A 31 2.02 -8.07 -9.88
N LYS A 32 2.94 -7.16 -10.25
CA LYS A 32 3.14 -6.74 -11.64
C LYS A 32 3.55 -7.93 -12.52
N ASP A 33 4.51 -8.73 -12.06
CA ASP A 33 5.02 -9.90 -12.81
C ASP A 33 3.97 -11.01 -12.95
N LYS A 34 3.00 -11.07 -12.02
CA LYS A 34 1.82 -11.93 -12.13
C LYS A 34 0.75 -11.41 -13.10
N GLY A 35 0.92 -10.21 -13.67
CA GLY A 35 0.00 -9.63 -14.65
C GLY A 35 -1.21 -8.91 -14.05
N TYR A 36 -1.18 -8.57 -12.75
CA TYR A 36 -2.23 -7.74 -12.16
C TYR A 36 -2.18 -6.31 -12.71
N LYS A 37 -3.36 -5.73 -12.97
CA LYS A 37 -3.49 -4.34 -13.43
C LYS A 37 -3.40 -3.32 -12.30
N GLN A 38 -3.85 -3.73 -11.11
CA GLN A 38 -3.87 -2.87 -9.93
C GLN A 38 -3.86 -3.70 -8.64
N THR A 39 -3.54 -3.05 -7.52
CA THR A 39 -3.70 -3.57 -6.17
C THR A 39 -4.24 -2.49 -5.25
N SER A 40 -4.89 -2.88 -4.16
CA SER A 40 -5.46 -1.97 -3.18
C SER A 40 -4.96 -2.22 -1.76
N LEU A 41 -5.24 -1.28 -0.87
CA LEU A 41 -5.11 -1.44 0.58
C LEU A 41 -6.13 -0.54 1.28
N SER A 42 -6.51 -0.90 2.51
CA SER A 42 -7.14 0.04 3.45
C SER A 42 -6.13 0.49 4.50
N VAL A 43 -6.18 1.76 4.88
CA VAL A 43 -5.30 2.33 5.89
C VAL A 43 -6.03 3.40 6.68
N GLN A 44 -5.95 3.32 8.02
CA GLN A 44 -6.47 4.37 8.89
C GLN A 44 -5.75 5.69 8.63
N LYS A 45 -6.47 6.82 8.61
CA LYS A 45 -5.89 8.16 8.42
C LYS A 45 -4.87 8.51 9.50
N ALA A 46 -5.06 8.00 10.72
CA ALA A 46 -4.13 8.14 11.83
C ALA A 46 -2.84 7.32 11.68
N ASN A 47 -2.78 6.37 10.75
CA ASN A 47 -1.62 5.52 10.56
C ASN A 47 -0.50 6.28 9.83
N TYR A 48 0.70 6.31 10.43
CA TYR A 48 1.87 7.00 9.86
C TYR A 48 2.26 6.49 8.45
N ALA A 49 1.86 5.27 8.09
CA ALA A 49 2.17 4.65 6.81
C ALA A 49 1.41 5.27 5.63
N VAL A 50 0.35 6.07 5.84
CA VAL A 50 -0.41 6.74 4.76
C VAL A 50 0.53 7.51 3.83
N ASN A 51 1.47 8.26 4.40
CA ASN A 51 2.42 9.05 3.62
C ASN A 51 3.42 8.17 2.85
N MET A 52 3.77 7.00 3.37
CA MET A 52 4.60 6.03 2.65
C MET A 52 3.86 5.50 1.42
N TYR A 53 2.59 5.11 1.56
CA TYR A 53 1.78 4.63 0.43
C TYR A 53 1.61 5.71 -0.65
N ARG A 54 1.32 6.95 -0.26
CA ARG A 54 1.24 8.08 -1.20
C ARG A 54 2.56 8.28 -1.96
N LYS A 55 3.71 8.26 -1.26
CA LYS A 55 5.05 8.38 -1.87
C LYS A 55 5.37 7.25 -2.84
N LEU A 56 4.88 6.04 -2.54
CA LEU A 56 5.01 4.89 -3.45
C LEU A 56 4.14 5.01 -4.70
N GLY A 57 3.13 5.90 -4.71
CA GLY A 57 2.24 6.14 -5.84
C GLY A 57 0.82 5.61 -5.67
N PHE A 58 0.47 5.09 -4.48
CA PHE A 58 -0.93 4.78 -4.17
C PHE A 58 -1.76 6.06 -4.13
N LYS A 59 -2.98 5.99 -4.64
CA LYS A 59 -3.95 7.08 -4.64
C LYS A 59 -5.20 6.67 -3.86
N ALA A 60 -5.69 7.56 -3.00
CA ALA A 60 -6.98 7.33 -2.34
C ALA A 60 -8.11 7.38 -3.39
N VAL A 61 -8.93 6.35 -3.43
CA VAL A 61 -10.11 6.25 -4.32
C VAL A 61 -11.42 6.33 -3.56
N LYS A 62 -11.39 6.05 -2.26
CA LYS A 62 -12.50 6.22 -1.32
C LYS A 62 -11.93 6.55 0.05
N GLU A 63 -12.67 7.31 0.83
CA GLU A 63 -12.37 7.59 2.23
C GLU A 63 -13.66 7.68 3.04
N ASN A 64 -13.57 7.42 4.34
CA ASN A 64 -14.59 7.80 5.32
C ASN A 64 -13.91 8.67 6.39
N GLU A 65 -14.49 8.83 7.57
CA GLU A 65 -13.89 9.64 8.64
C GLU A 65 -12.54 9.08 9.13
N GLU A 66 -12.37 7.75 9.11
CA GLU A 66 -11.29 7.04 9.80
C GLU A 66 -10.24 6.43 8.86
N GLU A 67 -10.59 6.07 7.63
CA GLU A 67 -9.71 5.32 6.72
C GLU A 67 -9.73 5.82 5.27
N TYR A 68 -8.63 5.53 4.57
CA TYR A 68 -8.50 5.60 3.12
C TYR A 68 -8.52 4.19 2.54
N ILE A 69 -9.29 4.00 1.48
CA ILE A 69 -9.06 2.91 0.53
C ILE A 69 -8.18 3.48 -0.59
N MET A 70 -7.01 2.90 -0.75
CA MET A 70 -6.00 3.35 -1.72
C MET A 70 -5.73 2.29 -2.79
N VAL A 71 -5.43 2.75 -4.00
CA VAL A 71 -5.14 1.89 -5.15
C VAL A 71 -3.80 2.28 -5.78
N TYR A 72 -3.02 1.27 -6.15
CA TYR A 72 -1.85 1.39 -7.02
C TYR A 72 -2.16 0.77 -8.38
N GLN A 73 -1.93 1.52 -9.46
CA GLN A 73 -2.13 1.08 -10.83
C GLN A 73 -0.77 0.67 -11.41
N PHE A 74 -0.64 -0.58 -11.85
CA PHE A 74 0.54 -1.04 -12.56
C PHE A 74 0.50 -0.49 -13.99
N ARG A 75 1.57 0.21 -14.38
CA ARG A 75 1.79 0.62 -15.77
C ARG A 75 2.46 -0.49 -16.55
#